data_AF-A0A914N716-F1
#
_entry.id   AF-A0A914N716-F1
#
_cell.length_a   1.000
_cell.length_b   1.000
_cell.length_c   1.000
_cell.angle_alpha   90.00
_cell.angle_beta   90.00
_cell.angle_gamma   90.00
#
_symmetry.space_group_name_H-M   'P 1'
#
loop_
_entity.id
_entity.type
_entity.pdbx_description
1 polymer ?
#
loop_
_entity_poly.entity_id
_entity_poly.type
_entity_poly.pdbx_seq_one_letter_code
_entity_poly.pdbx_strand_id
1 'polypeptide(L)'
;MIYYLKQFLFKDYLQFRNVQLQSFDSQKRPVCDDKNKLATIHLPGWLKLISGEVVINKPLPSLGNLNKTLELSLTLEQDSFFVGKVCDKGQSQSSFISDEFCSPFFCDLLPNACKILLKAKIGQIIPLSKFFPFDGWLPLEDPLAHPILSGLWKAEAELLLFNEKIEEESEGKLLAKVGNEGWVLIRESDDWQQKEHEDL
;
A
#
# COMPACT_ATOMS: atom_id res chain seq x y z
N MET A 1 -13.28 10.60 -14.30
CA MET A 1 -12.26 11.19 -13.41
C MET A 1 -11.46 10.05 -12.82
N ILE A 2 -10.37 9.73 -13.48
CA ILE A 2 -9.40 8.72 -13.07
C ILE A 2 -8.27 9.47 -12.38
N TYR A 3 -7.92 9.01 -11.18
CA TYR A 3 -6.87 9.58 -10.37
C TYR A 3 -5.71 8.61 -10.34
N TYR A 4 -4.52 9.14 -10.55
CA TYR A 4 -3.31 8.36 -10.66
C TYR A 4 -2.46 8.56 -9.41
N LEU A 5 -1.78 7.51 -8.99
CA LEU A 5 -0.66 7.59 -8.05
C LEU A 5 0.61 7.82 -8.89
N LYS A 6 1.54 8.61 -8.38
CA LYS A 6 2.91 8.64 -8.88
C LYS A 6 3.77 9.19 -7.76
N GLN A 7 4.49 8.33 -7.04
CA GLN A 7 5.96 8.39 -6.87
C GLN A 7 6.46 7.45 -5.76
N PHE A 8 7.78 7.21 -5.83
CA PHE A 8 8.64 6.25 -5.17
C PHE A 8 8.89 6.54 -3.69
N LEU A 9 8.90 5.51 -2.83
CA LEU A 9 9.52 5.58 -1.51
C LEU A 9 10.28 4.29 -1.15
N PHE A 10 11.53 4.53 -0.72
CA PHE A 10 12.61 3.65 -0.29
C PHE A 10 13.29 2.71 -1.30
N LYS A 11 14.64 2.76 -1.30
CA LYS A 11 15.54 2.20 -2.31
C LYS A 11 16.23 0.90 -1.88
N ASP A 12 16.04 0.46 -0.64
CA ASP A 12 16.93 -0.57 -0.11
C ASP A 12 16.59 -1.97 -0.60
N TYR A 13 15.37 -2.47 -0.41
CA TYR A 13 15.01 -3.84 -0.79
C TYR A 13 14.06 -3.90 -1.98
N LEU A 14 12.93 -3.19 -1.89
CA LEU A 14 11.92 -3.15 -2.93
C LEU A 14 11.69 -1.70 -3.34
N GLN A 15 11.67 -1.44 -4.64
CA GLN A 15 11.41 -0.12 -5.19
C GLN A 15 10.18 -0.14 -6.09
N PHE A 16 9.14 0.57 -5.68
CA PHE A 16 7.91 0.72 -6.43
C PHE A 16 8.06 1.85 -7.47
N ARG A 17 7.68 1.57 -8.73
CA ARG A 17 7.74 2.54 -9.83
C ARG A 17 6.41 2.62 -10.56
N ASN A 18 6.07 3.83 -11.04
CA ASN A 18 4.90 4.08 -11.90
C ASN A 18 3.59 3.47 -11.37
N VAL A 19 3.46 3.38 -10.05
CA VAL A 19 2.29 2.78 -9.41
C VAL A 19 1.13 3.72 -9.59
N GLN A 20 0.02 3.26 -10.13
CA GLN A 20 -1.21 4.03 -10.28
C GLN A 20 -2.34 3.24 -9.62
N LEU A 21 -3.00 3.86 -8.65
CA LEU A 21 -4.10 3.29 -7.89
C LEU A 21 -5.30 4.24 -7.94
N GLN A 22 -6.48 3.67 -8.07
CA GLN A 22 -7.74 4.40 -8.02
C GLN A 22 -8.58 3.87 -6.85
N SER A 23 -9.13 4.77 -6.05
CA SER A 23 -10.02 4.42 -4.94
C SER A 23 -11.48 4.54 -5.35
N PHE A 24 -12.30 3.65 -4.82
CA PHE A 24 -13.73 3.58 -5.03
C PHE A 24 -14.46 3.32 -3.72
N ASP A 25 -15.69 3.79 -3.61
CA ASP A 25 -16.57 3.45 -2.49
C ASP A 25 -17.09 2.00 -2.57
N SER A 26 -17.88 1.60 -1.57
CA SER A 26 -18.53 0.29 -1.50
C SER A 26 -19.49 0.00 -2.66
N GLN A 27 -19.92 1.02 -3.42
CA GLN A 27 -20.73 0.86 -4.63
C GLN A 27 -19.89 0.84 -5.91
N LYS A 28 -18.55 0.76 -5.79
CA LYS A 28 -17.57 0.84 -6.89
C LYS A 28 -17.67 2.14 -7.69
N ARG A 29 -18.07 3.24 -7.03
CA ARG A 29 -18.01 4.58 -7.63
C ARG A 29 -16.66 5.20 -7.28
N PRO A 30 -15.96 5.85 -8.24
CA PRO A 30 -14.65 6.43 -7.98
C PRO A 30 -14.76 7.56 -6.95
N VAL A 31 -13.81 7.62 -6.03
CA VAL A 31 -13.77 8.59 -4.93
C VAL A 31 -12.42 9.29 -4.87
N CYS A 32 -12.43 10.58 -4.56
CA CYS A 32 -11.22 11.36 -4.32
C CYS A 32 -11.48 12.57 -3.42
N ASP A 33 -10.44 13.04 -2.74
CA ASP A 33 -10.43 14.32 -2.03
C ASP A 33 -10.06 15.48 -2.97
N ASP A 34 -11.09 16.04 -3.62
CA ASP A 34 -10.91 17.21 -4.50
C ASP A 34 -10.49 18.49 -3.75
N LYS A 35 -10.68 18.55 -2.41
CA LYS A 35 -10.43 19.75 -1.62
C LYS A 35 -8.96 19.88 -1.25
N ASN A 36 -8.37 18.81 -0.69
CA ASN A 36 -7.00 18.85 -0.22
C ASN A 36 -5.99 18.35 -1.26
N LYS A 37 -6.47 17.78 -2.39
CA LYS A 37 -5.64 17.17 -3.44
C LYS A 37 -4.65 16.13 -2.90
N LEU A 38 -4.99 15.52 -1.77
CA LEU A 38 -4.20 14.48 -1.14
C LEU A 38 -4.62 13.13 -1.71
N ALA A 39 -3.68 12.18 -1.75
CA ALA A 39 -4.03 10.80 -1.96
C ALA A 39 -4.82 10.29 -0.75
N THR A 40 -6.04 9.85 -1.02
CA THR A 40 -6.94 9.29 -0.03
C THR A 40 -7.54 8.00 -0.54
N ILE A 41 -7.76 7.05 0.36
CA ILE A 41 -8.54 5.85 0.09
C ILE A 41 -9.92 5.98 0.75
N HIS A 42 -10.96 5.50 0.08
CA HIS A 42 -12.28 5.42 0.67
C HIS A 42 -12.46 4.09 1.39
N LEU A 43 -12.82 4.14 2.66
CA LEU A 43 -13.11 2.95 3.48
C LEU A 43 -14.55 3.02 4.00
N PRO A 44 -15.31 1.91 4.03
CA PRO A 44 -15.07 0.70 3.25
C PRO A 44 -15.17 1.01 1.74
N GLY A 45 -14.52 0.20 0.90
CA GLY A 45 -14.46 0.47 -0.53
C GLY A 45 -13.56 -0.49 -1.29
N TRP A 46 -13.04 -0.02 -2.42
CA TRP A 46 -12.19 -0.80 -3.31
C TRP A 46 -11.00 0.02 -3.78
N LEU A 47 -9.85 -0.64 -3.93
CA LEU A 47 -8.73 -0.11 -4.71
C LEU A 47 -8.63 -0.85 -6.03
N LYS A 48 -8.31 -0.11 -7.09
CA LYS A 48 -7.96 -0.67 -8.40
C LYS A 48 -6.56 -0.26 -8.77
N LEU A 49 -5.70 -1.24 -9.03
CA LEU A 49 -4.41 -1.05 -9.67
C LEU A 49 -4.59 -0.79 -11.17
N ILE A 50 -4.08 0.35 -11.63
CA ILE A 50 -4.05 0.73 -13.04
C ILE A 50 -2.71 0.32 -13.66
N SER A 51 -1.60 0.66 -12.99
CA SER A 51 -0.25 0.32 -13.44
C SER A 51 0.73 0.26 -12.27
N GLY A 52 1.92 -0.25 -12.54
CA GLY A 52 3.06 -0.16 -11.64
C GLY A 52 3.92 -1.40 -11.64
N GLU A 53 5.10 -1.26 -11.08
CA GLU A 53 6.09 -2.32 -11.00
C GLU A 53 6.89 -2.24 -9.70
N VAL A 54 7.43 -3.37 -9.30
CA VAL A 54 8.37 -3.50 -8.19
C VAL A 54 9.71 -3.95 -8.74
N VAL A 55 10.76 -3.23 -8.40
CA VAL A 55 12.15 -3.60 -8.66
C VAL A 55 12.77 -4.15 -7.38
N ILE A 56 13.39 -5.32 -7.49
CA ILE A 56 14.09 -5.96 -6.37
C ILE A 56 15.52 -5.45 -6.32
N ASN A 57 15.85 -4.61 -5.34
CA ASN A 57 17.17 -3.99 -5.23
C ASN A 57 18.15 -4.80 -4.37
N LYS A 58 17.65 -5.56 -3.39
CA LYS A 58 18.45 -6.43 -2.52
C LYS A 58 17.80 -7.80 -2.38
N PRO A 59 18.59 -8.86 -2.12
CA PRO A 59 18.02 -10.17 -1.88
C PRO A 59 17.19 -10.12 -0.61
N LEU A 60 15.96 -10.62 -0.66
CA LEU A 60 15.22 -10.91 0.55
C LEU A 60 15.94 -12.06 1.27
N PRO A 61 16.23 -11.96 2.58
CA PRO A 61 16.91 -13.03 3.32
C PRO A 61 16.23 -14.38 3.09
N SER A 62 17.00 -15.48 3.01
CA SER A 62 16.43 -16.83 2.96
C SER A 62 15.70 -17.13 4.26
N LEU A 63 14.39 -16.98 4.24
CA LEU A 63 13.52 -17.13 5.40
C LEU A 63 12.87 -18.52 5.33
N GLY A 64 13.26 -19.40 6.26
CA GLY A 64 12.77 -20.78 6.32
C GLY A 64 11.29 -20.93 6.70
N ASN A 65 10.65 -19.85 7.17
CA ASN A 65 9.21 -19.73 7.41
C ASN A 65 8.80 -18.25 7.21
N LEU A 66 7.98 -17.98 6.18
CA LEU A 66 7.65 -16.62 5.75
C LEU A 66 6.31 -16.08 6.18
N ASN A 67 5.39 -16.95 6.57
CA ASN A 67 4.03 -16.52 6.83
C ASN A 67 3.93 -15.57 8.03
N LYS A 68 4.93 -15.54 8.91
CA LYS A 68 4.94 -14.71 10.14
C LYS A 68 6.12 -13.74 10.25
N THR A 69 6.90 -13.57 9.19
CA THR A 69 8.09 -12.68 9.21
C THR A 69 7.90 -11.40 8.40
N LEU A 70 6.94 -11.37 7.48
CA LEU A 70 6.59 -10.18 6.72
C LEU A 70 5.31 -9.56 7.27
N GLU A 71 5.45 -8.44 7.96
CA GLU A 71 4.34 -7.70 8.58
C GLU A 71 4.11 -6.40 7.82
N LEU A 72 2.85 -6.08 7.54
CA LEU A 72 2.48 -4.74 7.12
C LEU A 72 2.25 -3.90 8.36
N SER A 73 2.83 -2.73 8.44
CA SER A 73 2.60 -1.74 9.49
C SER A 73 1.82 -0.58 8.89
N LEU A 74 0.54 -0.46 9.25
CA LEU A 74 -0.37 0.53 8.69
C LEU A 74 -0.40 1.81 9.52
N THR A 75 -0.48 2.94 8.84
CA THR A 75 -0.89 4.22 9.42
C THR A 75 -2.16 4.68 8.71
N LEU A 76 -3.24 4.88 9.47
CA LEU A 76 -4.55 5.25 8.94
C LEU A 76 -5.08 6.45 9.72
N GLU A 77 -5.34 7.55 9.00
CA GLU A 77 -5.87 8.79 9.57
C GLU A 77 -7.06 9.27 8.74
N GLN A 78 -8.20 9.46 9.42
CA GLN A 78 -9.38 10.05 8.81
C GLN A 78 -9.29 11.57 8.90
N ASP A 79 -9.71 12.28 7.85
CA ASP A 79 -9.92 13.73 7.89
C ASP A 79 -11.22 14.06 8.64
N SER A 80 -11.24 13.74 9.93
CA SER A 80 -12.40 13.88 10.82
C SER A 80 -11.94 14.29 12.20
N PHE A 81 -12.56 15.34 12.75
CA PHE A 81 -12.29 15.83 14.10
C PHE A 81 -12.56 14.77 15.19
N PHE A 82 -13.46 13.82 14.92
CA PHE A 82 -13.92 12.86 15.93
C PHE A 82 -13.18 11.52 15.89
N VAL A 83 -12.58 11.16 14.76
CA VAL A 83 -11.93 9.85 14.57
C VAL A 83 -10.42 10.00 14.56
N GLY A 84 -9.90 10.94 13.78
CA GLY A 84 -8.46 11.16 13.64
C GLY A 84 -7.70 9.89 13.21
N LYS A 85 -6.57 9.65 13.85
CA LYS A 85 -5.68 8.51 13.57
C LYS A 85 -6.17 7.25 14.29
N VAL A 86 -6.36 6.15 13.56
CA VAL A 86 -6.80 4.85 14.12
C VAL A 86 -5.74 3.76 14.07
N CYS A 87 -4.77 3.89 13.16
CA CYS A 87 -3.55 3.10 13.18
C CYS A 87 -2.35 4.04 13.13
N ASP A 88 -1.35 3.82 13.97
CA ASP A 88 -0.06 4.52 13.95
C ASP A 88 1.06 3.49 13.89
N LYS A 89 1.70 3.36 12.72
CA LYS A 89 2.80 2.43 12.49
C LYS A 89 2.52 1.01 13.01
N GLY A 90 1.35 0.48 12.66
CA GLY A 90 0.95 -0.88 13.02
C GLY A 90 0.26 -1.01 14.38
N GLN A 91 0.25 0.04 15.21
CA GLN A 91 -0.44 0.01 16.49
C GLN A 91 -1.80 0.68 16.39
N SER A 92 -2.82 0.03 16.93
CA SER A 92 -4.14 0.63 17.05
C SER A 92 -4.13 1.80 18.02
N GLN A 93 -4.75 2.89 17.60
CA GLN A 93 -4.99 4.08 18.41
C GLN A 93 -6.47 4.20 18.81
N SER A 94 -7.28 3.17 18.50
CA SER A 94 -8.73 3.20 18.62
C SER A 94 -9.28 1.89 19.17
N SER A 95 -10.26 1.95 20.06
CA SER A 95 -10.96 0.74 20.55
C SER A 95 -11.79 0.03 19.47
N PHE A 96 -12.03 0.68 18.32
CA PHE A 96 -12.79 0.10 17.21
C PHE A 96 -11.94 -0.79 16.31
N ILE A 97 -10.61 -0.71 16.43
CA ILE A 97 -9.64 -1.37 15.56
C ILE A 97 -8.68 -2.17 16.42
N SER A 98 -8.42 -3.41 16.03
CA SER A 98 -7.45 -4.24 16.74
C SER A 98 -6.05 -4.03 16.17
N ASP A 99 -5.03 -4.34 16.96
CA ASP A 99 -3.64 -4.27 16.50
C ASP A 99 -3.42 -5.20 15.30
N GLU A 100 -4.08 -6.36 15.26
CA GLU A 100 -3.97 -7.29 14.13
C GLU A 100 -4.47 -6.71 12.80
N PHE A 101 -5.41 -5.75 12.85
CA PHE A 101 -5.83 -5.01 11.66
C PHE A 101 -4.80 -3.95 11.26
N CYS A 102 -4.19 -3.27 12.23
CA CYS A 102 -3.18 -2.26 11.96
C CYS A 102 -1.85 -2.92 11.53
N SER A 103 -1.57 -4.15 11.96
CA SER A 103 -0.33 -4.85 11.65
C SER A 103 -0.47 -6.28 11.09
N PRO A 104 -1.21 -6.47 9.97
CA PRO A 104 -1.47 -7.79 9.44
C PRO A 104 -0.24 -8.39 8.76
N PHE A 105 -0.10 -9.71 8.81
CA PHE A 105 0.95 -10.40 8.06
C PHE A 105 0.70 -10.31 6.55
N PHE A 106 1.70 -9.83 5.81
CA PHE A 106 1.62 -9.58 4.37
C PHE A 106 1.27 -10.85 3.58
N CYS A 107 1.86 -11.99 3.95
CA CYS A 107 1.68 -13.25 3.24
C CYS A 107 0.29 -13.87 3.46
N ASP A 108 -0.39 -13.52 4.55
CA ASP A 108 -1.76 -13.96 4.80
C ASP A 108 -2.75 -13.16 3.94
N LEU A 109 -2.51 -11.85 3.78
CA LEU A 109 -3.32 -10.98 2.93
C LEU A 109 -3.09 -11.22 1.44
N LEU A 110 -1.84 -11.37 1.02
CA LEU A 110 -1.44 -11.50 -0.38
C LEU A 110 -0.52 -12.71 -0.58
N PRO A 111 -1.04 -13.94 -0.50
CA PRO A 111 -0.22 -15.15 -0.58
C PRO A 111 0.51 -15.31 -1.92
N ASN A 112 -0.09 -14.84 -3.02
CA ASN A 112 0.55 -14.86 -4.34
C ASN A 112 1.70 -13.86 -4.43
N ALA A 113 1.49 -12.65 -3.90
CA ALA A 113 2.51 -11.61 -3.80
C ALA A 113 3.75 -12.12 -3.05
N CYS A 114 3.52 -12.73 -1.90
CA CYS A 114 4.56 -13.31 -1.06
C CYS A 114 5.39 -14.37 -1.81
N LYS A 115 4.74 -15.33 -2.49
CA LYS A 115 5.42 -16.34 -3.32
C LYS A 115 6.28 -15.75 -4.42
N ILE A 116 5.83 -14.65 -5.03
CA ILE A 116 6.55 -13.96 -6.10
C ILE A 116 7.81 -13.29 -5.53
N LEU A 117 7.67 -12.49 -4.46
CA LEU A 117 8.79 -11.81 -3.82
C LEU A 117 9.89 -12.79 -3.42
N LEU A 118 9.50 -13.98 -2.94
CA LEU A 118 10.43 -14.99 -2.47
C LEU A 118 11.30 -15.64 -3.53
N LYS A 119 10.77 -15.74 -4.74
CA LYS A 119 11.50 -16.29 -5.88
C LYS A 119 12.21 -15.19 -6.66
N ALA A 120 12.00 -13.94 -6.28
CA ALA A 120 12.45 -12.81 -7.04
C ALA A 120 13.96 -12.66 -6.93
N LYS A 121 14.59 -12.37 -8.08
CA LYS A 121 16.03 -12.14 -8.15
C LYS A 121 16.32 -10.65 -8.06
N ILE A 122 17.52 -10.31 -7.57
CA ILE A 122 18.02 -8.93 -7.60
C ILE A 122 17.99 -8.42 -9.05
N GLY A 123 17.54 -7.19 -9.24
CA GLY A 123 17.36 -6.54 -10.53
C GLY A 123 16.09 -6.95 -11.28
N GLN A 124 15.31 -7.91 -10.77
CA GLN A 124 14.06 -8.30 -11.40
C GLN A 124 13.02 -7.19 -11.28
N ILE A 125 12.35 -6.91 -12.39
CA ILE A 125 11.21 -5.99 -12.47
C ILE A 125 9.94 -6.84 -12.56
N ILE A 126 9.01 -6.60 -11.64
CA ILE A 126 7.79 -7.40 -11.52
C ILE A 126 6.58 -6.46 -11.63
N PRO A 127 5.70 -6.65 -12.63
CA PRO A 127 4.46 -5.89 -12.72
C PRO A 127 3.61 -6.07 -11.47
N LEU A 128 3.09 -4.97 -10.93
CA LEU A 128 2.24 -5.01 -9.74
C LEU A 128 0.96 -5.82 -9.95
N SER A 129 0.49 -5.94 -11.19
CA SER A 129 -0.68 -6.76 -11.54
C SER A 129 -0.55 -8.22 -11.13
N LYS A 130 0.68 -8.75 -10.98
CA LYS A 130 0.92 -10.13 -10.53
C LYS A 130 0.69 -10.32 -9.03
N PHE A 131 0.62 -9.23 -8.25
CA PHE A 131 0.44 -9.27 -6.80
C PHE A 131 -1.04 -9.20 -6.38
N PHE A 132 -1.94 -8.75 -7.28
CA PHE A 132 -3.36 -8.52 -6.96
C PHE A 132 -4.26 -9.68 -7.42
N PRO A 133 -5.31 -10.02 -6.66
CA PRO A 133 -6.15 -11.22 -6.88
C PRO A 133 -7.23 -11.08 -7.97
N PHE A 134 -7.75 -9.88 -8.27
CA PHE A 134 -8.97 -9.70 -9.09
C PHE A 134 -8.79 -8.68 -10.22
N ASP A 135 -7.99 -8.97 -11.25
CA ASP A 135 -7.75 -8.03 -12.36
C ASP A 135 -7.32 -6.62 -11.88
N GLY A 136 -6.56 -6.58 -10.78
CA GLY A 136 -6.11 -5.35 -10.14
C GLY A 136 -7.03 -4.79 -9.05
N TRP A 137 -8.19 -5.38 -8.77
CA TRP A 137 -9.07 -4.96 -7.67
C TRP A 137 -8.66 -5.56 -6.31
N LEU A 138 -8.71 -4.74 -5.27
CA LEU A 138 -8.50 -5.09 -3.87
C LEU A 138 -9.68 -4.55 -3.04
N PRO A 139 -10.51 -5.42 -2.43
CA PRO A 139 -11.56 -4.98 -1.52
C PRO A 139 -10.95 -4.44 -0.22
N LEU A 140 -11.56 -3.40 0.33
CA LEU A 140 -11.18 -2.74 1.59
C LEU A 140 -12.29 -2.89 2.65
N GLU A 141 -13.06 -3.98 2.60
CA GLU A 141 -14.45 -3.97 3.07
C GLU A 141 -14.70 -4.45 4.51
N ASP A 142 -14.01 -5.45 5.06
CA ASP A 142 -14.57 -6.16 6.22
C ASP A 142 -14.29 -5.60 7.63
N PRO A 143 -13.09 -5.10 7.99
CA PRO A 143 -12.81 -4.76 9.40
C PRO A 143 -13.34 -3.39 9.85
N LEU A 144 -13.93 -2.60 8.94
CA LEU A 144 -14.33 -1.20 9.18
C LEU A 144 -15.85 -1.00 9.13
N ALA A 145 -16.63 -2.05 9.39
CA ALA A 145 -18.10 -2.02 9.34
C ALA A 145 -18.77 -1.02 10.33
N HIS A 146 -18.00 -0.33 11.17
CA HIS A 146 -18.52 0.72 12.03
C HIS A 146 -18.76 2.00 11.21
N PRO A 147 -19.99 2.55 11.16
CA PRO A 147 -20.33 3.70 10.30
C PRO A 147 -19.46 4.94 10.50
N ILE A 148 -18.90 5.12 11.69
CA ILE A 148 -18.03 6.26 12.04
C ILE A 148 -16.69 6.21 11.30
N LEU A 149 -16.25 5.02 10.88
CA LEU A 149 -15.00 4.80 10.16
C LEU A 149 -15.18 4.93 8.63
N SER A 150 -16.40 5.23 8.17
CA SER A 150 -16.68 5.44 6.75
C SER A 150 -16.17 6.80 6.28
N GLY A 151 -15.46 6.85 5.15
CA GLY A 151 -15.07 8.09 4.50
C GLY A 151 -13.70 8.05 3.84
N LEU A 152 -13.10 9.23 3.71
CA LEU A 152 -11.78 9.44 3.11
C LEU A 152 -10.68 9.29 4.16
N TRP A 153 -9.67 8.49 3.83
CA TRP A 153 -8.57 8.16 4.70
C TRP A 153 -7.23 8.44 4.05
N LYS A 154 -6.35 9.08 4.81
CA LYS A 154 -4.91 9.07 4.55
C LYS A 154 -4.37 7.70 4.97
N ALA A 155 -3.60 7.07 4.09
CA ALA A 155 -3.10 5.73 4.33
C ALA A 155 -1.61 5.63 4.02
N GLU A 156 -0.88 5.03 4.95
CA GLU A 156 0.49 4.58 4.74
C GLU A 156 0.62 3.12 5.15
N ALA A 157 1.51 2.41 4.47
CA ALA A 157 1.88 1.03 4.75
C ALA A 157 3.40 0.89 4.65
N GLU A 158 3.97 0.31 5.70
CA GLU A 158 5.38 -0.08 5.77
C GLU A 158 5.44 -1.61 5.74
N LEU A 159 6.25 -2.19 4.85
CA LEU A 159 6.50 -3.63 4.83
C LEU A 159 7.75 -3.89 5.66
N LEU A 160 7.59 -4.56 6.79
CA LEU A 160 8.64 -4.88 7.74
C LEU A 160 9.00 -6.37 7.65
N LEU A 161 10.29 -6.65 7.80
CA LEU A 161 10.82 -7.99 7.94
C LEU A 161 11.30 -8.23 9.36
N PHE A 162 10.65 -9.15 10.06
CA PHE A 162 11.07 -9.62 11.37
C PHE A 162 11.89 -10.91 11.22
N ASN A 163 13.00 -11.00 11.95
CA ASN A 163 13.83 -12.19 11.96
C ASN A 163 13.68 -12.92 13.30
N GLU A 164 12.94 -14.03 13.31
CA GLU A 164 12.77 -14.88 14.50
C GLU A 164 14.10 -15.37 15.10
N LYS A 165 15.23 -15.29 14.38
CA LYS A 165 16.55 -15.75 14.86
C LYS A 165 17.42 -14.66 15.51
N ILE A 166 16.98 -13.40 15.55
CA ILE A 166 17.75 -12.31 16.16
C ILE A 166 16.88 -11.69 17.24
N GLU A 167 17.05 -12.12 18.49
CA GLU A 167 16.36 -11.59 19.68
C GLU A 167 16.64 -10.09 19.94
N GLU A 168 17.57 -9.46 19.20
CA GLU A 168 17.97 -8.06 19.37
C GLU A 168 17.25 -7.07 18.43
N GLU A 169 16.56 -7.51 17.37
CA GLU A 169 15.80 -6.61 16.48
C GLU A 169 14.31 -6.66 16.82
N SER A 170 13.93 -6.05 17.95
CA SER A 170 12.52 -5.78 18.27
C SER A 170 11.88 -4.78 17.29
N GLU A 171 12.69 -4.04 16.54
CA GLU A 171 12.27 -3.15 15.46
C GLU A 171 12.47 -3.86 14.12
N GLY A 172 11.39 -4.35 13.52
CA GLY A 172 11.43 -5.05 12.24
C GLY A 172 12.11 -4.23 11.14
N LYS A 173 12.79 -4.89 10.22
CA LYS A 173 13.56 -4.24 9.15
C LYS A 173 12.66 -3.72 8.04
N LEU A 174 12.69 -2.41 7.80
CA LEU A 174 11.91 -1.79 6.72
C LEU A 174 12.39 -2.26 5.33
N LEU A 175 11.52 -2.95 4.60
CA LEU A 175 11.76 -3.39 3.22
C LEU A 175 11.23 -2.39 2.20
N ALA A 176 10.08 -1.77 2.48
CA ALA A 176 9.43 -0.79 1.64
C ALA A 176 8.47 0.08 2.45
N LYS A 177 8.27 1.32 1.99
CA LYS A 177 7.22 2.21 2.51
C LYS A 177 6.42 2.78 1.34
N VAL A 178 5.11 2.78 1.50
CA VAL A 178 4.18 3.49 0.62
C VAL A 178 3.29 4.34 1.52
N GLY A 179 3.26 5.65 1.32
CA GLY A 179 2.44 6.56 2.12
C GLY A 179 2.26 7.86 1.39
N ASN A 180 1.41 8.75 1.91
CA ASN A 180 0.93 9.93 1.20
C ASN A 180 2.02 10.92 0.74
N GLU A 181 3.20 10.86 1.35
CA GLU A 181 4.38 11.61 0.89
C GLU A 181 4.75 11.21 -0.55
N GLY A 182 4.65 12.17 -1.48
CA GLY A 182 4.99 11.95 -2.89
C GLY A 182 3.85 11.43 -3.77
N TRP A 183 2.63 11.29 -3.26
CA TRP A 183 1.47 11.03 -4.14
C TRP A 183 1.03 12.33 -4.81
N VAL A 184 0.76 12.28 -6.11
CA VAL A 184 0.27 13.42 -6.89
C VAL A 184 -1.10 13.10 -7.43
N LEU A 185 -2.07 13.98 -7.17
CA LEU A 185 -3.37 13.93 -7.83
C LEU A 185 -3.19 14.28 -9.32
N ILE A 186 -3.54 13.36 -10.21
CA ILE A 186 -3.57 13.60 -11.67
C ILE A 186 -5.00 13.36 -12.15
N ARG A 187 -5.58 14.29 -12.91
CA ARG A 187 -6.93 14.12 -13.47
C ARG A 187 -6.84 13.54 -14.89
N GLU A 188 -7.84 12.78 -15.27
CA GLU A 188 -8.02 12.24 -16.63
C GLU A 188 -8.02 13.31 -17.74
N SER A 189 -8.34 14.57 -17.41
CA SER A 189 -8.25 15.73 -18.32
C SER A 189 -6.85 16.35 -18.40
N ASP A 190 -5.96 15.98 -17.49
CA ASP A 190 -4.56 16.41 -17.51
C ASP A 190 -3.82 15.47 -18.47
N ASP A 191 -4.04 15.71 -19.77
CA ASP A 191 -3.46 14.92 -20.86
C ASP A 191 -1.97 14.67 -20.62
N TRP A 192 -1.62 13.39 -20.67
CA TRP A 192 -0.26 12.95 -20.94
C TRP A 192 0.17 13.52 -22.29
N GLN A 193 0.78 14.70 -22.31
CA GLN A 193 1.75 14.97 -23.35
C GLN A 193 2.88 13.96 -23.15
N GLN A 194 2.81 12.88 -23.92
CA GLN A 194 3.96 12.09 -24.32
C GLN A 194 5.10 13.05 -24.70
N LYS A 195 6.03 13.26 -23.78
CA LYS A 195 7.43 13.48 -24.14
C LYS A 195 8.13 12.13 -24.01
N GLU A 196 7.72 11.20 -24.87
CA GLU A 196 8.70 10.32 -25.51
C GLU A 196 9.13 11.05 -26.79
N HIS A 197 10.27 11.74 -26.72
CA HIS A 197 11.33 11.74 -27.74
C HIS A 197 12.34 12.87 -27.45
N GLU A 198 13.62 12.48 -27.52
CA GLU A 198 14.83 13.32 -27.66
C GLU A 198 15.22 14.06 -26.37
N ASP A 199 16.30 13.71 -25.67
CA ASP A 199 17.69 13.65 -26.17
C ASP A 199 18.37 12.32 -25.74
N LEU A 200 18.96 11.51 -26.63
CA LEU A 200 20.31 11.65 -27.20
C LEU A 200 21.41 11.89 -26.15
#